data_AF-A0A7S7NVR2-F1
#
_entry.id   AF-A0A7S7NVR2-F1
#
_cell.length_a   1.000
_cell.length_b   1.000
_cell.length_c   1.000
_cell.angle_alpha   90.00
_cell.angle_beta   90.00
_cell.angle_gamma   90.00
#
_symmetry.space_group_name_H-M   'P 1'
#
loop_
_entity.id
_entity.type
_entity.pdbx_description
1 polymer ?
#
loop_
_entity_poly.entity_id
_entity_poly.type
_entity_poly.pdbx_seq_one_letter_code
_entity_poly.pdbx_strand_id
1 'polypeptide(L)'
;MHNVLKGVRGFSTDFGDALLTGLDFSVVDLIETDELGFALEQRRCRSLHSRMVPVLRGRLGPDAPFPSWEDVIEWFPLPRTSFENSGRLAMVEVGEDAALARAFGRAEFALLSRDEPGRITLSGRHWYAIQWGGAGLIRQLRRENQRLIVLGQSMLTGYEGPTHLELQDIPQLRIVRAQVVWAGKDPRAVRGLSRWI
;
A
#
# COMPACT_ATOMS: atom_id res chain seq x y z
N MET A 1 -5.57 -45.43 -23.62
CA MET A 1 -5.79 -44.13 -24.27
C MET A 1 -7.12 -44.02 -25.04
N HIS A 2 -7.56 -45.06 -25.77
CA HIS A 2 -8.76 -45.03 -26.64
C HIS A 2 -10.06 -44.48 -26.01
N ASN A 3 -10.41 -44.87 -24.78
CA ASN A 3 -11.66 -44.43 -24.14
C ASN A 3 -11.59 -42.99 -23.57
N VAL A 4 -10.38 -42.49 -23.34
CA VAL A 4 -10.13 -41.09 -22.93
C VAL A 4 -10.20 -40.19 -24.16
N LEU A 5 -9.58 -40.60 -25.27
CA LEU A 5 -9.64 -39.88 -26.55
C LEU A 5 -11.06 -39.84 -27.15
N LYS A 6 -11.88 -40.85 -26.87
CA LYS A 6 -13.32 -40.87 -27.24
C LYS A 6 -14.21 -40.05 -26.30
N GLY A 7 -13.67 -39.42 -25.26
CA GLY A 7 -14.43 -38.65 -24.27
C GLY A 7 -15.32 -39.48 -23.34
N VAL A 8 -15.14 -40.81 -23.30
CA VAL A 8 -15.95 -41.74 -22.48
C VAL A 8 -15.47 -41.76 -21.03
N ARG A 9 -14.23 -41.31 -20.75
CA ARG A 9 -13.69 -41.13 -19.39
C ARG A 9 -13.04 -39.76 -19.26
N GLY A 10 -13.25 -39.14 -18.09
CA GLY A 10 -12.59 -37.89 -17.72
C GLY A 10 -11.08 -38.06 -17.57
N PHE A 11 -10.33 -37.06 -18.01
CA PHE A 11 -8.87 -37.00 -17.84
C PHE A 11 -8.56 -36.57 -16.40
N SER A 12 -7.96 -37.45 -15.60
CA SER A 12 -7.50 -37.10 -14.25
C SER A 12 -6.08 -36.55 -14.28
N THR A 13 -5.74 -35.71 -13.30
CA THR A 13 -4.39 -35.14 -13.14
C THR A 13 -3.33 -36.23 -12.98
N ASP A 14 -3.59 -37.24 -12.17
CA ASP A 14 -2.64 -38.34 -11.91
C ASP A 14 -2.34 -39.15 -13.19
N PHE A 15 -3.32 -39.28 -14.09
CA PHE A 15 -3.12 -39.94 -15.37
C PHE A 15 -2.35 -39.05 -16.35
N GLY A 16 -2.54 -37.73 -16.29
CA GLY A 16 -1.74 -36.75 -17.03
C GLY A 16 -0.26 -36.81 -16.64
N ASP A 17 0.04 -36.78 -15.35
CA ASP A 17 1.42 -36.81 -14.86
C ASP A 17 2.12 -38.13 -15.22
N ALA A 18 1.41 -39.26 -15.13
CA ALA A 18 1.91 -40.57 -15.55
C ALA A 18 2.18 -40.65 -17.06
N LEU A 19 1.35 -40.00 -17.88
CA LEU A 19 1.56 -39.92 -19.33
C LEU A 19 2.77 -39.05 -19.69
N LEU A 20 2.95 -37.91 -19.04
CA LEU A 20 4.10 -37.03 -19.26
C LEU A 20 5.40 -37.71 -18.87
N THR A 21 5.40 -38.36 -17.70
CA THR A 21 6.54 -39.15 -17.23
C THR A 21 6.85 -40.32 -18.18
N GLY A 22 5.83 -41.01 -18.70
CA GLY A 22 6.01 -42.14 -19.61
C GLY A 22 6.46 -41.77 -21.02
N LEU A 23 6.25 -40.52 -21.44
CA LEU A 23 6.66 -39.99 -22.75
C LEU A 23 7.94 -39.14 -22.68
N ASP A 24 8.54 -39.02 -21.49
CA ASP A 24 9.68 -38.12 -21.19
C ASP A 24 9.42 -36.66 -21.62
N PHE A 25 8.16 -36.23 -21.55
CA PHE A 25 7.76 -34.86 -21.84
C PHE A 25 7.69 -34.04 -20.55
N SER A 26 8.28 -32.86 -20.57
CA SER A 26 8.04 -31.83 -19.58
C SER A 26 6.72 -31.12 -19.87
N VAL A 27 6.06 -30.58 -18.84
CA VAL A 27 4.93 -29.66 -19.01
C VAL A 27 5.32 -28.47 -19.89
N VAL A 28 6.60 -28.08 -19.89
CA VAL A 28 7.12 -27.00 -20.75
C VAL A 28 7.07 -27.37 -22.24
N ASP A 29 7.17 -28.66 -22.56
CA ASP A 29 7.15 -29.16 -23.95
C ASP A 29 5.73 -29.25 -24.52
N LEU A 30 4.71 -29.19 -23.65
CA LEU A 30 3.30 -29.15 -24.04
C LEU A 30 2.81 -27.74 -24.39
N ILE A 31 3.58 -26.72 -24.04
CA ILE A 31 3.22 -25.32 -24.26
C ILE A 31 3.85 -24.90 -25.59
N GLU A 32 3.02 -24.44 -26.53
CA GLU A 32 3.56 -23.90 -27.78
C GLU A 32 4.44 -22.69 -27.48
N THR A 33 5.56 -22.55 -28.20
CA THR A 33 6.54 -21.48 -27.98
C THR A 33 5.89 -20.08 -28.03
N ASP A 34 4.87 -19.91 -28.87
CA ASP A 34 4.12 -18.66 -29.00
C ASP A 34 3.21 -18.39 -27.78
N GLU A 35 2.58 -19.43 -27.21
CA GLU A 35 1.80 -19.32 -25.98
C GLU A 35 2.68 -19.02 -24.77
N LEU A 36 3.86 -19.64 -24.70
CA LEU A 36 4.85 -19.35 -23.66
C LEU A 36 5.37 -17.91 -23.80
N GLY A 37 5.68 -17.48 -25.03
CA GLY A 37 6.07 -16.10 -25.34
C GLY A 37 5.02 -15.10 -24.90
N PHE A 38 3.75 -15.33 -25.26
CA PHE A 38 2.63 -14.48 -24.87
C PHE A 38 2.41 -14.45 -23.35
N ALA A 39 2.49 -15.59 -22.67
CA ALA A 39 2.36 -15.67 -21.22
C ALA A 39 3.50 -14.93 -20.49
N LEU A 40 4.73 -15.03 -21.01
CA LEU A 40 5.90 -14.31 -20.49
C LEU A 40 5.82 -12.81 -20.76
N GLU A 41 5.38 -12.40 -21.95
CA GLU A 41 5.14 -10.99 -22.29
C GLU A 41 4.04 -10.39 -21.42
N GLN A 42 2.92 -11.09 -21.19
CA GLN A 42 1.90 -10.64 -20.26
C GLN A 42 2.42 -10.50 -18.83
N ARG A 43 3.25 -11.44 -18.36
CA ARG A 43 3.90 -11.34 -17.05
C ARG A 43 4.89 -10.17 -16.99
N ARG A 44 5.66 -9.94 -18.07
CA ARG A 44 6.61 -8.82 -18.19
C ARG A 44 5.90 -7.48 -18.24
N CYS A 45 4.80 -7.37 -18.98
CA CYS A 45 3.94 -6.19 -18.98
C CYS A 45 3.39 -5.96 -17.58
N ARG A 46 2.89 -6.97 -16.86
CA ARG A 46 2.44 -6.79 -15.47
C ARG A 46 3.54 -6.30 -14.53
N SER A 47 4.77 -6.79 -14.65
CA SER A 47 5.88 -6.36 -13.80
C SER A 47 6.33 -4.92 -14.11
N LEU A 48 6.29 -4.47 -15.38
CA LEU A 48 6.64 -3.11 -15.79
C LEU A 48 5.67 -2.03 -15.28
N HIS A 49 4.40 -2.40 -15.05
CA HIS A 49 3.35 -1.50 -14.60
C HIS A 49 3.13 -1.55 -13.08
N SER A 50 3.92 -2.32 -12.34
CA SER A 50 3.85 -2.40 -10.89
C SER A 50 5.11 -1.84 -10.25
N ARG A 51 4.95 -1.18 -9.11
CA ARG A 51 6.03 -0.72 -8.25
C ARG A 51 5.91 -1.43 -6.91
N MET A 52 7.01 -2.01 -6.45
CA MET A 52 7.08 -2.57 -5.10
C MET A 52 7.15 -1.43 -4.08
N VAL A 53 6.27 -1.49 -3.08
CA VAL A 53 6.20 -0.54 -1.97
C VAL A 53 6.38 -1.31 -0.66
N PRO A 54 7.27 -0.86 0.25
CA PRO A 54 7.45 -1.53 1.51
C PRO A 54 6.22 -1.35 2.40
N VAL A 55 5.82 -2.40 3.10
CA VAL A 55 4.86 -2.35 4.19
C VAL A 55 5.65 -2.27 5.48
N LEU A 56 5.45 -1.20 6.24
CA LEU A 56 6.17 -0.93 7.49
C LEU A 56 5.55 -1.70 8.66
N ARG A 57 6.38 -2.12 9.62
CA ARG A 57 5.93 -2.66 10.89
C ARG A 57 5.29 -1.57 11.75
N GLY A 58 4.22 -1.93 12.44
CA GLY A 58 3.50 -1.05 13.35
C GLY A 58 2.31 -0.37 12.68
N ARG A 59 1.74 0.64 13.35
CA ARG A 59 0.54 1.33 12.89
C ARG A 59 0.57 2.81 13.24
N LEU A 60 -0.13 3.64 12.46
CA LEU A 60 -0.40 5.03 12.80
C LEU A 60 -1.65 5.10 13.70
N GLY A 61 -1.56 5.76 14.84
CA GLY A 61 -2.66 6.03 15.76
C GLY A 61 -2.16 6.70 17.04
N PRO A 62 -3.07 7.21 17.89
CA PRO A 62 -2.73 7.89 19.14
C PRO A 62 -1.99 6.98 20.14
N ASP A 63 -2.31 5.68 20.14
CA ASP A 63 -1.76 4.70 21.09
C ASP A 63 -0.56 3.91 20.52
N ALA A 64 0.01 4.35 19.39
CA ALA A 64 1.10 3.65 18.73
C ALA A 64 2.25 4.60 18.37
N PRO A 65 3.51 4.18 18.57
CA PRO A 65 4.66 4.97 18.15
C PRO A 65 4.69 5.13 16.63
N PHE A 66 5.29 6.21 16.14
CA PHE A 66 5.45 6.42 14.70
C PHE A 66 6.30 5.28 14.08
N PRO A 67 5.80 4.56 13.05
CA PRO A 67 6.50 3.45 12.38
C PRO A 67 7.88 3.84 11.81
N SER A 68 8.87 2.95 11.95
CA SER A 68 10.18 3.13 11.32
C SER A 68 10.11 2.81 9.83
N TRP A 69 10.82 3.59 9.01
CA TRP A 69 10.94 3.35 7.57
C TRP A 69 11.90 2.20 7.23
N GLU A 70 12.68 1.75 8.21
CA GLU A 70 13.67 0.68 8.08
C GLU A 70 13.11 -0.67 8.51
N ASP A 71 12.03 -0.69 9.29
CA ASP A 71 11.38 -1.90 9.79
C ASP A 71 10.30 -2.35 8.80
N VAL A 72 10.74 -2.97 7.70
CA VAL A 72 9.87 -3.47 6.62
C VAL A 72 9.47 -4.91 6.92
N ILE A 73 8.16 -5.20 6.92
CA ILE A 73 7.64 -6.57 7.12
C ILE A 73 7.47 -7.33 5.81
N GLU A 74 7.11 -6.63 4.74
CA GLU A 74 6.93 -7.22 3.41
C GLU A 74 6.97 -6.13 2.33
N TRP A 75 6.92 -6.55 1.06
CA TRP A 75 6.84 -5.66 -0.09
C TRP A 75 5.56 -5.95 -0.87
N PHE A 76 4.77 -4.91 -1.15
CA PHE A 76 3.49 -5.01 -1.84
C PHE A 76 3.56 -4.38 -3.24
N PRO A 77 3.09 -5.06 -4.30
CA PRO A 77 3.04 -4.48 -5.63
C PRO A 77 1.86 -3.50 -5.76
N LEU A 78 2.14 -2.25 -6.13
CA LEU A 78 1.14 -1.24 -6.48
C LEU A 78 1.19 -0.87 -7.97
N PRO A 79 0.05 -0.59 -8.63
CA PRO A 79 0.05 -0.04 -9.98
C PRO A 79 0.83 1.29 -10.05
N ARG A 80 1.72 1.43 -11.04
CA ARG A 80 2.55 2.63 -11.21
C ARG A 80 1.71 3.87 -11.55
N THR A 81 0.68 3.69 -12.38
CA THR A 81 -0.18 4.77 -12.88
C THR A 81 -0.84 5.59 -11.77
N SER A 82 -1.07 4.99 -10.60
CA SER A 82 -1.70 5.66 -9.47
C SER A 82 -0.76 6.63 -8.74
N PHE A 83 0.57 6.50 -8.87
CA PHE A 83 1.53 7.23 -8.03
C PHE A 83 2.85 7.61 -8.75
N GLU A 84 2.81 7.88 -10.06
CA GLU A 84 4.00 8.09 -10.89
C GLU A 84 4.95 9.19 -10.37
N ASN A 85 4.38 10.24 -9.75
CA ASN A 85 5.14 11.38 -9.25
C ASN A 85 5.64 11.20 -7.81
N SER A 86 5.30 10.11 -7.12
CA SER A 86 5.68 9.92 -5.73
C SER A 86 6.98 9.14 -5.62
N GLY A 87 8.05 9.78 -5.14
CA GLY A 87 9.41 9.24 -5.14
C GLY A 87 9.63 8.16 -4.09
N ARG A 88 9.16 8.34 -2.86
CA ARG A 88 9.41 7.39 -1.74
C ARG A 88 8.11 7.02 -1.03
N LEU A 89 7.52 5.92 -1.47
CA LEU A 89 6.27 5.39 -0.92
C LEU A 89 6.51 4.33 0.16
N ALA A 90 5.61 4.23 1.14
CA ALA A 90 5.45 3.05 2.00
C ALA A 90 4.00 2.90 2.44
N MET A 91 3.59 1.67 2.71
CA MET A 91 2.31 1.37 3.33
C MET A 91 2.46 1.15 4.82
N VAL A 92 1.43 1.49 5.57
CA VAL A 92 1.36 1.22 7.01
C VAL A 92 -0.06 0.97 7.46
N GLU A 93 -0.22 0.13 8.48
CA GLU A 93 -1.49 -0.04 9.16
C GLU A 93 -1.92 1.26 9.84
N VAL A 94 -3.24 1.42 9.97
CA VAL A 94 -3.83 2.54 10.68
C VAL A 94 -4.71 2.00 11.79
N GLY A 95 -4.42 2.45 13.01
CA GLY A 95 -5.17 2.16 14.20
C GLY A 95 -6.42 3.04 14.32
N GLU A 96 -7.14 2.84 15.42
CA GLU A 96 -8.33 3.61 15.71
C GLU A 96 -7.98 5.08 15.99
N ASP A 97 -8.62 5.97 15.25
CA ASP A 97 -8.48 7.42 15.42
C ASP A 97 -9.79 8.07 14.96
N ALA A 98 -10.49 8.74 15.89
CA ALA A 98 -11.79 9.35 15.61
C ALA A 98 -11.71 10.43 14.52
N ALA A 99 -10.62 11.19 14.46
CA ALA A 99 -10.43 12.22 13.45
C ALA A 99 -10.26 11.59 12.06
N LEU A 100 -9.51 10.49 12.00
CA LEU A 100 -9.33 9.73 10.76
C LEU A 100 -10.62 9.03 10.32
N ALA A 101 -11.34 8.42 11.25
CA ALA A 101 -12.55 7.65 10.96
C ALA A 101 -13.62 8.51 10.27
N ARG A 102 -13.70 9.80 10.62
CA ARG A 102 -14.59 10.76 9.95
C ARG A 102 -14.19 11.06 8.51
N ALA A 103 -12.90 11.09 8.21
CA ALA A 103 -12.38 11.45 6.90
C ALA A 103 -12.26 10.26 5.94
N PHE A 104 -11.87 9.09 6.46
CA PHE A 104 -11.54 7.90 5.66
C PHE A 104 -12.39 6.68 5.99
N GLY A 105 -13.39 6.82 6.88
CA GLY A 105 -14.20 5.68 7.34
C GLY A 105 -13.35 4.66 8.10
N ARG A 106 -13.61 3.36 7.90
CA ARG A 106 -12.85 2.27 8.52
C ARG A 106 -11.61 1.90 7.70
N ALA A 107 -10.71 2.88 7.50
CA ALA A 107 -9.41 2.64 6.90
C ALA A 107 -8.57 1.72 7.80
N GLU A 108 -7.94 0.74 7.19
CA GLU A 108 -7.02 -0.22 7.84
C GLU A 108 -5.58 0.08 7.44
N PHE A 109 -5.38 0.67 6.26
CA PHE A 109 -4.07 0.99 5.71
C PHE A 109 -4.03 2.43 5.17
N ALA A 110 -2.82 3.00 5.21
CA ALA A 110 -2.48 4.25 4.55
C ALA A 110 -1.24 4.05 3.69
N LEU A 111 -1.22 4.70 2.53
CA LEU A 111 -0.06 4.86 1.68
C LEU A 111 0.55 6.23 1.92
N LEU A 112 1.83 6.24 2.26
CA LEU A 112 2.61 7.39 2.68
C LEU A 112 3.63 7.76 1.61
N SER A 113 3.78 9.04 1.30
CA SER A 113 4.90 9.59 0.53
C SER A 113 5.84 10.42 1.42
N ARG A 114 7.15 10.16 1.33
CA ARG A 114 8.20 10.99 1.99
C ARG A 114 8.71 12.12 1.12
N ASP A 115 8.08 12.39 -0.02
CA ASP A 115 8.59 13.40 -0.92
C ASP A 115 8.62 14.75 -0.21
N GLU A 116 9.79 15.37 -0.24
CA GLU A 116 10.04 16.60 0.49
C GLU A 116 9.16 17.77 0.03
N PRO A 117 8.91 17.99 -1.28
CA PRO A 117 8.06 19.09 -1.74
C PRO A 117 6.66 19.08 -1.09
N GLY A 118 6.03 17.90 -1.01
CA GLY A 118 4.70 17.76 -0.41
C GLY A 118 4.68 17.99 1.11
N ARG A 119 5.82 17.79 1.77
CA ARG A 119 5.98 17.96 3.23
C ARG A 119 6.45 19.36 3.62
N ILE A 120 7.06 20.12 2.72
CA ILE A 120 7.44 21.53 2.94
C ILE A 120 6.25 22.44 2.66
N THR A 121 5.63 22.28 1.49
CA THR A 121 4.50 23.11 1.05
C THR A 121 3.20 22.47 1.51
N LEU A 122 2.86 22.71 2.78
CA LEU A 122 1.65 22.14 3.37
C LEU A 122 0.39 22.75 2.77
N SER A 123 -0.58 21.91 2.47
CA SER A 123 -1.91 22.29 2.02
C SER A 123 -2.94 21.80 3.02
N GLY A 124 -3.86 22.68 3.44
CA GLY A 124 -4.97 22.31 4.32
C GLY A 124 -5.95 21.30 3.71
N ARG A 125 -5.80 20.96 2.41
CA ARG A 125 -6.59 19.93 1.73
C ARG A 125 -5.95 18.54 1.79
N HIS A 126 -4.67 18.46 2.12
CA HIS A 126 -3.93 17.20 2.19
C HIS A 126 -3.82 16.69 3.61
N TRP A 127 -3.65 15.38 3.72
CA TRP A 127 -3.44 14.68 4.97
C TRP A 127 -1.96 14.33 5.11
N TYR A 128 -1.47 14.38 6.34
CA TYR A 128 -0.07 14.18 6.66
C TYR A 128 0.07 13.23 7.84
N ALA A 129 1.01 12.30 7.72
CA ALA A 129 1.45 11.51 8.85
C ALA A 129 2.48 12.33 9.64
N ILE A 130 2.14 12.67 10.88
CA ILE A 130 2.98 13.43 11.80
C ILE A 130 3.47 12.56 12.94
N GLN A 131 4.64 12.89 13.48
CA GLN A 131 5.11 12.34 14.74
C GLN A 131 4.97 13.40 15.83
N TRP A 132 4.24 13.08 16.90
CA TRP A 132 4.07 13.98 18.04
C TRP A 132 3.92 13.18 19.33
N GLY A 133 4.64 13.57 20.39
CA GLY A 133 4.68 12.81 21.64
C GLY A 133 5.18 11.37 21.47
N GLY A 134 5.96 11.09 20.41
CA GLY A 134 6.35 9.73 20.01
C GLY A 134 5.32 9.00 19.15
N ALA A 135 4.05 9.33 19.28
CA ALA A 135 2.95 8.72 18.54
C ALA A 135 2.94 9.15 17.05
N GLY A 136 2.35 8.31 16.19
CA GLY A 136 2.16 8.61 14.78
C GLY A 136 0.71 8.92 14.44
N LEU A 137 0.40 10.16 14.06
CA LEU A 137 -0.97 10.62 13.81
C LEU A 137 -1.16 10.99 12.33
N ILE A 138 -2.39 10.90 11.82
CA ILE A 138 -2.75 11.40 10.48
C ILE A 138 -3.63 12.64 10.61
N ARG A 139 -3.14 13.80 10.19
CA ARG A 139 -3.85 15.08 10.35
C ARG A 139 -3.78 15.95 9.11
N GLN A 140 -4.78 16.80 8.91
CA GLN A 140 -4.68 17.93 7.99
C GLN A 140 -3.93 19.06 8.68
N LEU A 141 -3.01 19.69 7.95
CA LEU A 141 -2.13 20.72 8.49
C LEU A 141 -2.20 21.98 7.64
N ARG A 142 -2.12 23.13 8.31
CA ARG A 142 -1.85 24.42 7.68
C ARG A 142 -0.67 25.07 8.38
N ARG A 143 0.28 25.60 7.61
CA ARG A 143 1.38 26.38 8.19
C ARG A 143 0.92 27.82 8.42
N GLU A 144 1.17 28.33 9.61
CA GLU A 144 0.99 29.73 9.96
C GLU A 144 2.23 30.20 10.71
N ASN A 145 3.05 31.04 10.08
CA ASN A 145 4.31 31.52 10.64
C ASN A 145 5.21 30.35 11.12
N GLN A 146 5.47 30.30 12.43
CA GLN A 146 6.27 29.26 13.12
C GLN A 146 5.41 28.16 13.75
N ARG A 147 4.17 27.98 13.28
CA ARG A 147 3.23 26.98 13.81
C ARG A 147 2.67 26.12 12.69
N LEU A 148 2.41 24.86 12.99
CA LEU A 148 1.52 24.01 12.22
C LEU A 148 0.18 23.94 12.93
N ILE A 149 -0.85 24.48 12.30
CA ILE A 149 -2.22 24.39 12.79
C ILE A 149 -2.80 23.07 12.32
N VAL A 150 -3.35 22.29 13.26
CA VAL A 150 -4.05 21.05 12.96
C VAL A 150 -5.50 21.37 12.65
N LEU A 151 -5.96 20.94 11.48
CA LEU A 151 -7.30 21.21 10.99
C LEU A 151 -8.25 20.04 11.25
N GLY A 152 -9.54 20.32 11.35
CA GLY A 152 -10.59 19.31 11.39
C GLY A 152 -10.72 18.55 12.72
N GLN A 153 -10.04 18.99 13.78
CA GLN A 153 -10.26 18.48 15.14
C GLN A 153 -11.55 19.06 15.72
N SER A 154 -12.44 18.20 16.19
CA SER A 154 -13.62 18.53 16.97
C SER A 154 -13.42 18.08 18.42
N MET A 155 -13.19 19.04 19.33
CA MET A 155 -12.95 18.77 20.76
C MET A 155 -14.11 18.07 21.49
N LEU A 156 -15.23 17.79 20.81
CA LEU A 156 -16.45 17.24 21.43
C LEU A 156 -16.32 15.77 21.82
N THR A 157 -15.37 15.00 21.27
CA THR A 157 -15.30 13.55 21.48
C THR A 157 -13.86 13.05 21.64
N GLY A 158 -13.27 13.25 22.83
CA GLY A 158 -12.03 12.58 23.25
C GLY A 158 -10.71 13.25 22.81
N TYR A 159 -9.60 12.55 23.07
CA TYR A 159 -8.25 13.04 22.78
C TYR A 159 -7.94 12.95 21.28
N GLU A 160 -7.99 14.09 20.59
CA GLU A 160 -7.74 14.16 19.14
C GLU A 160 -6.30 14.57 18.79
N GLY A 161 -5.44 14.70 19.80
CA GLY A 161 -4.06 15.18 19.69
C GLY A 161 -3.93 16.71 19.78
N PRO A 162 -2.82 17.28 19.30
CA PRO A 162 -2.54 18.71 19.44
C PRO A 162 -3.38 19.53 18.45
N THR A 163 -3.88 20.68 18.87
CA THR A 163 -4.54 21.68 17.99
C THR A 163 -3.54 22.49 17.17
N HIS A 164 -2.33 22.65 17.68
CA HIS A 164 -1.23 23.28 17.00
C HIS A 164 0.10 22.68 17.46
N LEU A 165 1.10 22.75 16.59
CA LEU A 165 2.46 22.30 16.82
C LEU A 165 3.38 23.50 16.63
N GLU A 166 4.05 23.91 17.70
CA GLU A 166 5.09 24.94 17.62
C GLU A 166 6.31 24.36 16.91
N LEU A 167 6.77 25.04 15.84
CA LEU A 167 7.95 24.59 15.10
C LEU A 167 9.23 24.96 15.83
N GLN A 168 9.29 26.10 16.54
CA GLN A 168 10.48 26.60 17.26
C GLN A 168 11.78 26.25 16.50
N ASP A 169 12.65 25.42 17.11
CA ASP A 169 13.92 24.92 16.53
C ASP A 169 13.81 23.53 15.90
N ILE A 170 12.63 22.91 15.93
CA ILE A 170 12.38 21.59 15.36
C ILE A 170 11.99 21.76 13.88
N PRO A 171 12.80 21.24 12.93
CA PRO A 171 12.47 21.31 11.51
C PRO A 171 11.10 20.66 11.23
N GLN A 172 10.28 21.32 10.43
CA GLN A 172 8.96 20.82 10.00
C GLN A 172 9.02 19.37 9.49
N LEU A 173 10.09 18.99 8.78
CA LEU A 173 10.28 17.63 8.25
C LEU A 173 10.52 16.55 9.32
N ARG A 174 10.90 16.94 10.55
CA ARG A 174 10.96 16.02 11.69
C ARG A 174 9.57 15.73 12.25
N ILE A 175 8.67 16.70 12.18
CA ILE A 175 7.29 16.55 12.65
C ILE A 175 6.44 15.91 11.56
N VAL A 176 6.46 16.47 10.34
CA VAL A 176 5.76 15.98 9.16
C VAL A 176 6.60 14.88 8.50
N ARG A 177 6.32 13.63 8.87
CA ARG A 177 7.08 12.47 8.44
C ARG A 177 6.71 12.01 7.03
N ALA A 178 5.44 12.14 6.66
CA ALA A 178 4.93 11.80 5.33
C ALA A 178 3.67 12.57 4.94
N GLN A 179 3.39 12.65 3.64
CA GLN A 179 2.07 12.96 3.11
C GLN A 179 1.28 11.65 2.92
N VAL A 180 0.01 11.65 3.29
CA VAL A 180 -0.90 10.53 3.01
C VAL A 180 -1.44 10.71 1.60
N VAL A 181 -1.11 9.78 0.71
CA VAL A 181 -1.56 9.81 -0.69
C VAL A 181 -2.77 8.91 -0.94
N TRP A 182 -3.03 7.95 -0.04
CA TRP A 182 -4.21 7.11 -0.05
C TRP A 182 -4.44 6.51 1.34
N ALA A 183 -5.69 6.23 1.72
CA ALA A 183 -6.04 5.42 2.88
C ALA A 183 -7.36 4.68 2.64
N GLY A 184 -7.47 3.45 3.15
CA GLY A 184 -8.62 2.60 2.90
C GLY A 184 -8.47 1.20 3.50
N LYS A 185 -9.28 0.26 3.01
CA LYS A 185 -9.23 -1.17 3.39
C LYS A 185 -7.93 -1.84 2.97
N ASP A 186 -7.57 -2.93 3.62
CA ASP A 186 -6.36 -3.67 3.27
C ASP A 186 -6.31 -4.03 1.77
N PRO A 187 -5.37 -3.44 1.00
CA PRO A 187 -5.26 -3.71 -0.42
C PRO A 187 -4.81 -5.15 -0.71
N ARG A 188 -4.21 -5.83 0.27
CA ARG A 188 -3.76 -7.22 0.19
C ARG A 188 -4.93 -8.20 0.27
N ALA A 189 -6.03 -7.80 0.89
CA ALA A 189 -7.23 -8.63 1.03
C ALA A 189 -8.04 -8.74 -0.27
N VAL A 190 -7.85 -7.79 -1.21
CA VAL A 190 -8.55 -7.80 -2.49
C VAL A 190 -7.80 -8.70 -3.48
N ARG A 191 -8.32 -9.91 -3.70
CA ARG A 191 -7.83 -10.80 -4.77
C ARG A 191 -8.11 -10.17 -6.14
N GLY A 192 -7.10 -9.55 -6.74
CA GLY A 192 -7.14 -8.98 -8.09
C GLY A 192 -6.83 -7.48 -8.11
N LEU A 193 -5.64 -7.11 -8.61
CA LEU A 193 -5.10 -5.74 -8.70
C LEU A 193 -5.87 -4.80 -9.67
N SER A 194 -7.04 -5.18 -10.17
CA SER A 194 -7.75 -4.47 -11.25
C SER A 194 -8.85 -3.50 -10.79
N ARG A 195 -9.04 -3.27 -9.48
CA ARG A 195 -10.06 -2.36 -8.93
C ARG A 195 -9.49 -1.23 -8.05
N TRP A 196 -8.39 -0.63 -8.49
CA TRP A 196 -7.75 0.52 -7.82
C TRP A 196 -7.94 1.82 -8.61
N ILE A 197 -9.18 2.20 -8.91
CA ILE A 197 -9.55 3.55 -9.39
C ILE A 197 -10.93 3.91 -8.83
#